data_AF-A0A969UPW4-F1
#
_entry.id   AF-A0A969UPW4-F1
#
_cell.length_a   1.000
_cell.length_b   1.000
_cell.length_c   1.000
_cell.angle_alpha   90.00
_cell.angle_beta   90.00
_cell.angle_gamma   90.00
#
_symmetry.space_group_name_H-M   'P 1'
#
loop_
_entity.id
_entity.type
_entity.pdbx_description
1 polymer ?
#
loop_
_entity_poly.entity_id
_entity_poly.type
_entity_poly.pdbx_seq_one_letter_code
_entity_poly.pdbx_strand_id
1 'polypeptide(L)' 'ESTVKQIGRRIKISGAQWEKGNVPQVLLQRCAYLNGQFSK' A
#
# COMPACT_ATOMS: atom_id res chain seq x y z
N GLU A 1 0.34 -9.27 -13.22
CA GLU A 1 0.96 -8.16 -12.45
C GLU A 1 0.21 -8.03 -11.13
N SER A 2 0.86 -8.07 -9.95
CA SER A 2 0.15 -8.09 -8.65
C SER A 2 -0.25 -6.68 -8.20
N THR A 3 -1.48 -6.50 -7.73
CA THR A 3 -2.01 -5.21 -7.23
C THR A 3 -1.19 -4.62 -6.09
N VAL A 4 -0.49 -5.44 -5.30
CA VAL A 4 0.48 -4.96 -4.30
C VAL A 4 1.62 -4.17 -4.97
N LYS A 5 2.06 -4.58 -6.16
CA LYS A 5 3.03 -3.82 -6.97
C LYS A 5 2.42 -2.50 -7.49
N GLN A 6 1.13 -2.49 -7.82
CA GLN A 6 0.43 -1.27 -8.25
C GLN A 6 0.28 -0.27 -7.09
N ILE A 7 -0.10 -0.74 -5.89
CA ILE A 7 -0.13 0.07 -4.66
C ILE A 7 1.27 0.60 -4.34
N GLY A 8 2.29 -0.27 -4.40
CA GLY A 8 3.69 0.15 -4.23
C GLY A 8 4.14 1.22 -5.22
N ARG A 9 3.72 1.11 -6.49
CA ARG A 9 4.01 2.10 -7.54
C ARG A 9 3.29 3.44 -7.30
N ARG A 10 2.04 3.41 -6.83
CA ARG A 10 1.26 4.61 -6.46
C ARG A 10 1.84 5.37 -5.28
N ILE A 11 2.35 4.65 -4.28
CA ILE A 11 2.94 5.27 -3.07
C ILE A 11 4.35 5.81 -3.36
N LYS A 12 5.07 5.21 -4.31
CA LYS A 12 6.37 5.70 -4.77
C LYS A 12 6.19 6.88 -5.73
N ILE A 13 5.74 8.01 -5.19
CA ILE A 13 5.81 9.30 -5.88
C ILE A 13 7.27 9.76 -5.78
N SER A 14 7.95 9.93 -6.91
CA SER A 14 9.35 10.38 -6.92
C SER A 14 9.48 11.72 -6.18
N GLY A 15 10.33 11.76 -5.15
CA GLY A 15 10.55 12.95 -4.32
C GLY A 15 9.65 13.03 -3.07
N ALA A 16 8.64 12.18 -2.93
CA ALA A 16 7.84 12.11 -1.71
C ALA A 16 8.55 11.27 -0.63
N GLN A 17 8.57 11.79 0.60
CA GLN A 17 9.03 11.06 1.78
C GLN A 17 7.86 10.38 2.48
N TRP A 18 8.16 9.33 3.24
CA TRP A 18 7.17 8.63 4.04
C TRP A 18 6.82 9.46 5.28
N GLU A 19 5.56 9.86 5.38
CA GLU A 19 5.00 10.37 6.62
C GLU A 19 4.82 9.21 7.61
N LYS A 20 5.60 9.20 8.69
CA LYS A 20 5.62 8.08 9.67
C LYS A 20 4.23 7.76 10.24
N GLY A 21 3.36 8.76 10.38
CA GLY A 21 1.97 8.58 10.82
C GLY A 21 1.11 7.77 9.85
N ASN A 22 1.39 7.84 8.54
CA ASN A 22 0.62 7.15 7.50
C ASN A 22 1.18 5.76 7.14
N VAL A 23 2.43 5.47 7.51
CA VAL A 23 3.07 4.15 7.29
C VAL A 23 2.20 2.98 7.78
N PRO A 24 1.69 2.96 9.02
CA PRO A 24 0.88 1.83 9.50
C PRO A 24 -0.40 1.65 8.69
N GLN A 25 -1.08 2.72 8.28
CA GLN A 25 -2.29 2.63 7.48
C GLN A 25 -2.01 2.04 6.08
N VAL A 26 -0.90 2.44 5.46
CA VAL A 26 -0.47 1.91 4.16
C VAL A 26 -0.08 0.43 4.25
N LEU A 27 0.57 0.02 5.34
CA LEU A 27 0.89 -1.39 5.59
C LEU A 27 -0.37 -2.22 5.82
N LEU A 28 -1.33 -1.70 6.60
CA LEU A 28 -2.64 -2.34 6.79
C LEU A 28 -3.37 -2.54 5.47
N GLN A 29 -3.39 -1.52 4.61
CA GLN A 29 -3.98 -1.63 3.27
C GLN A 29 -3.32 -2.74 2.43
N ARG A 30 -2.00 -2.87 2.49
CA ARG A 30 -1.26 -3.94 1.80
C ARG A 30 -1.59 -5.32 2.36
N CYS A 31 -1.61 -5.46 3.69
CA CYS A 31 -1.93 -6.70 4.37
C CYS A 31 -3.39 -7.13 4.12
N ALA A 32 -4.34 -6.21 4.24
CA ALA A 32 -5.75 -6.47 3.97
C ALA A 32 -5.96 -6.93 2.51
N TYR A 33 -5.22 -6.37 1.55
CA TYR A 33 -5.27 -6.83 0.16
C TYR A 33 -4.71 -8.25 -0.02
N LEU A 34 -3.55 -8.54 0.58
CA LEU A 34 -2.96 -9.88 0.55
C LEU A 34 -3.84 -10.93 1.25
N ASN A 35 -4.52 -10.54 2.33
CA ASN A 35 -5.44 -11.38 3.08
C ASN A 35 -6.82 -11.49 2.41
N GLY A 36 -7.01 -10.95 1.21
CA GLY A 36 -8.29 -11.01 0.50
C GLY A 36 -9.42 -10.24 1.18
N GLN A 37 -9.14 -9.37 2.15
CA GLN A 37 -10.14 -8.59 2.89
C GLN A 37 -10.85 -7.57 1.99
N PHE A 38 -10.24 -7.21 0.85
CA PHE A 38 -10.85 -6.38 -0.20
C PHE A 38 -11.45 -7.20 -1.36
N SER A 39 -11.33 -8.53 -1.32
CA SER A 39 -11.95 -9.42 -2.31
C SER A 39 -13.30 -9.87 -1.74
N LYS A 40 -14.36 -9.12 -2.07
CA LYS A 40 -15.75 -9.56 -1.90
C LYS A 40 -16.41 -9.63 -3.26
#